data_AF-X0YR21-F1
#
_entry.id   AF-X0YR21-F1
#
_cell.length_a   1.000
_cell.length_b   1.000
_cell.length_c   1.000
_cell.angle_alpha   90.00
_cell.angle_beta   90.00
_cell.angle_gamma   90.00
#
_symmetry.space_group_name_H-M   'P 1'
#
loop_
_entity.id
_entity.type
_entity.pdbx_description
1 polymer ?
#
loop_
_entity_poly.entity_id
_entity_poly.type
_entity_poly.pdbx_seq_one_letter_code
_entity_poly.pdbx_strand_id
1 'polypeptide(L)'
;KMYLFKDKDIIEVPITCKFCLKEIKFPISKKEYQDVRKFPIKKESIHGDPEHKLTVFINMTLEIENFEIQDLKEKEEEVIYSEELMKQVLGDI
;
A
#
# COMPACT_ATOMS: atom_id res chain seq x y z
N LYS A 1 19.40 24.18 -3.92
CA LYS A 1 18.85 23.29 -2.86
C LYS A 1 17.66 22.55 -3.44
N MET A 2 17.54 21.22 -3.27
CA MET A 2 16.34 20.48 -3.67
C MET A 2 15.16 20.98 -2.83
N TYR A 3 14.20 21.66 -3.48
CA TYR A 3 13.06 22.31 -2.81
C TYR A 3 12.18 21.32 -2.04
N LEU A 4 12.17 20.05 -2.47
CA LEU A 4 11.38 18.99 -1.84
C LEU A 4 11.76 18.77 -0.38
N PHE A 5 13.05 18.77 -0.05
CA PHE A 5 13.54 18.39 1.27
C PHE A 5 13.59 19.54 2.29
N LYS A 6 13.38 20.81 1.91
CA LYS A 6 13.32 21.99 2.81
C LYS A 6 14.33 21.96 3.98
N ASP A 7 15.60 21.66 3.69
CA ASP A 7 16.70 21.53 4.67
C ASP A 7 16.59 20.37 5.68
N LYS A 8 15.67 19.43 5.49
CA LYS A 8 15.60 18.14 6.20
C LYS A 8 16.35 17.05 5.43
N ASP A 9 16.89 16.08 6.16
CA ASP A 9 17.52 14.90 5.55
C ASP A 9 16.51 13.78 5.25
N ILE A 10 15.34 13.81 5.91
CA ILE A 10 14.29 12.80 5.78
C ILE A 10 12.93 13.49 5.67
N ILE A 11 12.09 12.97 4.77
CA ILE A 11 10.67 13.31 4.66
C ILE A 11 9.84 12.09 5.00
N GLU A 12 8.81 12.28 5.81
CA GLU A 12 7.77 11.28 6.05
C GLU A 12 6.66 11.48 5.04
N VAL A 13 6.34 10.43 4.27
CA VAL A 13 5.18 10.39 3.37
C VAL A 13 4.08 9.60 4.08
N PRO A 14 3.03 10.26 4.62
CA PRO A 14 1.97 9.58 5.35
C PRO A 14 0.90 9.01 4.41
N ILE A 15 0.30 7.89 4.83
CA ILE A 15 -0.93 7.34 4.25
C ILE A 15 -1.76 6.68 5.34
N THR A 16 -3.06 6.89 5.29
CA THR A 16 -3.99 6.08 6.09
C THR A 16 -4.20 4.75 5.41
N CYS A 17 -3.82 3.65 6.06
CA CYS A 17 -4.13 2.32 5.56
C CYS A 17 -5.65 2.14 5.49
N LYS A 18 -6.19 1.82 4.31
CA LYS A 18 -7.65 1.66 4.13
C LYS A 18 -8.21 0.40 4.79
N PHE A 19 -7.36 -0.54 5.20
CA PHE A 19 -7.78 -1.79 5.82
C PHE A 19 -7.93 -1.66 7.34
N CYS A 20 -6.89 -1.18 8.04
CA CYS A 20 -6.93 -1.02 9.50
C CYS A 20 -7.12 0.44 9.98
N LEU A 21 -7.26 1.40 9.07
CA LEU A 21 -7.48 2.82 9.33
C LEU A 21 -6.38 3.51 10.14
N LYS A 22 -5.20 2.89 10.28
CA LYS A 22 -4.03 3.47 10.95
C LYS A 22 -3.23 4.33 9.98
N GLU A 23 -2.69 5.44 10.48
CA GLU A 23 -1.71 6.25 9.74
C GLU A 23 -0.35 5.53 9.73
N ILE A 24 0.18 5.32 8.53
CA ILE A 24 1.48 4.72 8.27
C ILE A 24 2.37 5.76 7.60
N LYS A 25 3.59 5.91 8.07
CA LYS A 25 4.53 6.90 7.56
C LYS A 25 5.72 6.22 6.90
N PHE A 26 5.98 6.58 5.65
CA PHE A 26 7.10 6.06 4.89
C PHE A 26 8.23 7.09 4.84
N PRO A 27 9.35 6.88 5.55
CA PRO A 27 10.48 7.78 5.48
C PRO A 27 11.23 7.61 4.15
N ILE A 28 11.53 8.73 3.49
CA ILE A 28 12.45 8.82 2.36
C ILE A 28 13.58 9.74 2.76
N SER A 29 14.80 9.21 2.74
CA SER A 29 15.99 10.04 2.96
C SER A 29 16.39 10.76 1.68
N LYS A 30 17.06 11.91 1.81
CA LYS A 30 17.59 12.66 0.67
C LYS A 30 18.56 11.82 -0.16
N LYS A 31 19.38 11.01 0.51
CA LYS A 31 20.31 10.08 -0.13
C LYS A 31 19.57 9.04 -0.97
N GLU A 32 18.59 8.37 -0.38
CA GLU A 32 17.74 7.41 -1.09
C GLU A 32 17.09 8.05 -2.32
N TYR A 33 16.49 9.23 -2.17
CA TYR A 33 15.88 9.95 -3.29
C TYR A 33 16.89 10.28 -4.40
N GLN A 34 18.12 10.66 -4.05
CA GLN A 34 19.19 10.98 -5.01
C GLN A 34 19.75 9.73 -5.71
N ASP A 35 19.73 8.58 -5.04
CA ASP A 35 20.22 7.30 -5.56
C ASP A 35 19.19 6.59 -6.47
N VAL A 36 17.92 7.03 -6.45
CA VAL A 36 16.85 6.47 -7.28
C VAL A 36 17.08 6.76 -8.76
N ARG A 37 17.21 5.69 -9.55
CA ARG A 37 17.39 5.77 -11.01
C ARG A 37 16.08 5.84 -11.79
N LYS A 38 14.99 5.32 -11.20
CA LYS A 38 13.67 5.23 -11.83
C LYS A 38 12.59 5.34 -10.78
N PHE A 39 11.60 6.19 -11.05
CA PHE A 39 10.38 6.31 -10.26
C PHE A 39 9.28 5.37 -10.77
N PRO A 40 8.31 5.00 -9.91
CA PRO A 40 8.15 5.40 -8.50
C PRO A 40 9.07 4.66 -7.50
N ILE A 41 9.30 5.26 -6.34
CA ILE A 41 9.95 4.61 -5.18
C ILE A 41 8.93 3.68 -4.55
N LYS A 42 9.26 2.38 -4.44
CA LYS A 42 8.42 1.39 -3.77
C LYS A 42 8.79 1.30 -2.28
N LYS A 43 7.80 1.41 -1.40
CA LYS A 43 7.96 1.16 0.05
C LYS A 43 6.90 0.18 0.54
N GLU A 44 7.22 -0.59 1.57
CA GLU A 44 6.36 -1.64 2.10
C GLU A 44 6.28 -1.56 3.63
N SER A 45 5.12 -1.86 4.20
CA SER A 45 4.89 -1.92 5.65
C SER A 45 3.90 -3.04 5.96
N ILE A 46 4.27 -3.94 6.87
CA ILE A 46 3.37 -4.94 7.44
C ILE A 46 2.88 -4.41 8.78
N HIS A 47 1.56 -4.37 8.98
CA HIS A 47 0.95 -3.84 10.18
C HIS A 47 -0.50 -4.33 10.34
N GLY A 48 -1.14 -3.92 11.44
CA GLY A 48 -2.54 -4.23 11.73
C GLY A 48 -2.74 -5.57 12.46
N ASP A 49 -4.01 -5.85 12.75
CA ASP A 49 -4.49 -7.12 13.29
C ASP A 49 -5.87 -7.40 12.67
N PRO A 50 -6.00 -8.35 11.72
CA PRO A 50 -4.95 -9.24 11.23
C PRO A 50 -3.86 -8.52 10.42
N GLU A 51 -2.66 -9.11 10.37
CA GLU A 51 -1.52 -8.56 9.64
C GLU A 51 -1.78 -8.51 8.13
N HIS A 52 -1.49 -7.36 7.54
CA HIS A 52 -1.56 -7.13 6.11
C HIS A 52 -0.37 -6.27 5.65
N LYS A 53 0.03 -6.46 4.40
CA LYS A 53 1.11 -5.73 3.76
C LYS A 53 0.55 -4.58 2.94
N LEU A 54 0.94 -3.36 3.30
CA LEU A 54 0.73 -2.16 2.50
C LEU A 54 1.98 -1.87 1.67
N THR A 55 1.82 -1.82 0.36
CA THR A 55 2.85 -1.39 -0.59
C THR A 55 2.45 -0.03 -1.14
N VAL A 56 3.34 0.96 -1.11
CA VAL A 56 3.10 2.30 -1.69
C VAL A 56 4.11 2.61 -2.78
N PHE A 57 3.65 3.34 -3.79
CA PHE A 57 4.44 3.83 -4.91
C PHE A 57 4.49 5.35 -4.84
N ILE A 58 5.67 5.88 -4.50
CA ILE A 58 5.89 7.31 -4.27
C ILE A 58 6.56 7.91 -5.50
N ASN A 59 5.94 8.93 -6.09
CA ASN A 59 6.42 9.56 -7.31
C ASN A 59 7.59 10.52 -7.04
N MET A 60 8.03 11.22 -8.10
CA MET A 60 9.13 12.18 -8.03
C MET A 60 8.80 13.44 -7.19
N THR A 61 7.52 13.74 -6.94
CA THR A 61 7.10 14.86 -6.09
C THR A 61 6.98 14.49 -4.61
N LEU A 62 7.36 13.25 -4.23
CA LEU A 62 7.19 12.69 -2.88
C LEU A 62 5.71 12.51 -2.47
N GLU A 63 4.84 12.30 -3.46
CA GLU A 63 3.42 12.01 -3.28
C GLU A 63 3.14 10.55 -3.61
N ILE A 64 2.11 9.98 -2.98
CA ILE A 64 1.70 8.61 -3.26
C ILE A 64 0.87 8.62 -4.54
N GLU A 65 1.39 7.98 -5.58
CA GLU A 65 0.72 7.81 -6.86
C GLU A 65 -0.21 6.59 -6.85
N ASN A 66 0.21 5.51 -6.19
CA ASN A 66 -0.58 4.29 -6.07
C ASN A 66 -0.23 3.52 -4.79
N PHE A 67 -1.11 2.61 -4.36
CA PHE A 67 -0.87 1.69 -3.25
C PHE A 67 -1.60 0.35 -3.46
N GLU A 68 -1.07 -0.70 -2.85
CA GLU A 68 -1.64 -2.05 -2.83
C GLU A 68 -1.69 -2.55 -1.39
N ILE A 69 -2.76 -3.28 -1.04
CA ILE A 69 -2.90 -3.96 0.26
C ILE A 69 -3.05 -5.45 -0.01
N GLN A 70 -2.26 -6.26 0.68
CA GLN A 70 -2.29 -7.73 0.59
C GLN A 70 -2.47 -8.31 1.99
N ASP A 71 -3.49 -9.11 2.20
CA ASP A 71 -3.66 -9.86 3.44
C ASP A 71 -2.56 -10.93 3.54
N LEU A 72 -1.96 -11.08 4.72
CA LEU A 72 -0.89 -12.07 4.94
C LEU A 72 -1.39 -13.38 5.53
N LYS A 73 -2.71 -13.52 5.76
CA LYS A 73 -3.28 -14.79 6.20
C LYS A 73 -3.00 -15.88 5.18
N GLU A 74 -2.51 -17.01 5.67
CA GLU A 74 -2.30 -18.23 4.90
C GLU A 74 -3.59 -18.63 4.17
N LYS A 75 -3.41 -19.21 2.99
CA LYS A 75 -4.44 -19.92 2.23
C LYS A 75 -5.02 -21.07 3.08
N GLU A 76 -5.98 -20.78 3.94
CA GLU A 76 -6.89 -21.76 4.52
C GLU A 76 -8.28 -21.16 4.59
N GLU A 77 -8.86 -20.95 3.41
CA GLU A 77 -10.27 -21.22 3.13
C GLU A 77 -10.37 -21.22 1.61
N GLU A 78 -10.29 -22.42 1.02
CA GLU A 78 -11.01 -22.68 -0.23
C GLU A 78 -12.46 -22.30 0.03
N VAL A 79 -12.83 -21.04 -0.21
CA VAL A 79 -14.21 -20.74 -0.53
C VAL A 79 -14.39 -21.27 -1.94
N ILE A 80 -14.66 -22.57 -2.03
CA ILE A 80 -15.49 -23.11 -3.09
C ILE A 80 -16.76 -22.27 -3.00
N TYR A 81 -16.80 -21.14 -3.72
CA TYR A 81 -18.04 -20.46 -4.02
C TYR A 81 -18.81 -21.47 -4.83
N SER A 82 -19.61 -22.26 -4.12
CA SER A 82 -20.51 -23.25 -4.67
C SER A 82 -21.19 -22.61 -5.87
N GLU A 83 -21.02 -23.23 -7.05
CA GLU A 83 -21.79 -22.88 -8.25
C GLU A 83 -23.32 -22.91 -7.98
N GLU A 84 -23.77 -23.43 -6.84
CA GLU A 84 -25.16 -23.40 -6.40
C GLU A 84 -25.62 -22.02 -5.87
N LEU A 85 -24.73 -21.18 -5.34
CA LEU A 85 -25.10 -19.81 -4.91
C LEU A 85 -25.41 -18.89 -6.10
N MET A 86 -24.76 -19.09 -7.25
CA MET A 86 -25.06 -18.33 -8.48
C MET A 86 -26.38 -18.73 -9.13
N LYS A 87 -26.88 -19.96 -8.91
CA LYS A 87 -28.19 -20.39 -9.46
C LYS A 87 -29.38 -19.78 -8.73
N GLN A 88 -29.24 -19.37 -7.47
CA GLN A 88 -30.35 -18.80 -6.70
C GLN A 88 -30.67 -17.34 -7.06
N VAL A 89 -29.74 -16.60 -7.66
CA VAL A 89 -29.98 -15.19 -8.07
C VAL A 89 -30.54 -15.09 -9.49
N LEU A 90 -30.21 -16.05 -10.37
CA LEU A 90 -30.67 -16.07 -11.76
C LEU A 90 -32.02 -16.81 -11.96
N GLY A 91 -32.63 -17.31 -10.87
CA GLY A 91 -33.90 -18.04 -10.92
C GLY A 91 -35.16 -17.16 -10.85
N ASP A 92 -35.03 -15.86 -10.55
CA ASP A 92 -36.15 -14.91 -10.41
C ASP A 92 -36.06 -13.75 -11.43
N ILE A 93 -35.74 -14.03 -12.69
CA ILE A 93 -36.01 -13.13 -13.84
C ILE A 93 -36.80 -13.88 -14.91
#